data_AF-A0A358G0E4-F1
#
_entry.id   AF-A0A358G0E4-F1
#
_cell.length_a   1.000
_cell.length_b   1.000
_cell.length_c   1.000
_cell.angle_alpha   90.00
_cell.angle_beta   90.00
_cell.angle_gamma   90.00
#
_symmetry.space_group_name_H-M   'P 1'
#
loop_
_entity.id
_entity.type
_entity.pdbx_description
1 polymer ?
#
loop_
_entity_poly.entity_id
_entity_poly.type
_entity_poly.pdbx_seq_one_letter_code
_entity_poly.pdbx_strand_id
1 'polypeptide(L)' 'MTTPPLTKSHTIGPSEPAILDLTLGDVLRRAASERPDQPALIASNTGSTWTFAELLSDAE' A
#
# COMPACT_ATOMS: atom_id res chain seq x y z
N MET A 1 -30.82 31.27 30.71
CA MET A 1 -29.36 31.05 30.54
C MET A 1 -29.17 30.37 29.21
N THR A 2 -28.45 30.98 28.27
CA THR A 2 -28.24 30.48 26.91
C THR A 2 -26.92 29.72 26.83
N THR A 3 -26.95 28.46 26.43
CA THR A 3 -25.75 27.62 26.22
C THR A 3 -25.02 28.08 24.95
N PRO A 4 -23.70 28.33 25.00
CA PRO A 4 -22.94 28.69 23.81
C PRO A 4 -22.93 27.55 22.78
N PRO A 5 -22.93 27.85 21.46
CA PRO A 5 -22.97 26.82 20.43
C PRO A 5 -21.71 25.97 20.46
N LEU A 6 -21.87 24.65 20.29
CA LEU A 6 -20.76 23.73 20.04
C LEU A 6 -20.20 24.01 18.64
N THR A 7 -18.93 24.43 18.56
CA THR A 7 -18.33 24.93 17.32
C THR A 7 -17.28 24.00 16.71
N LYS A 8 -16.87 22.94 17.41
CA LYS A 8 -15.80 22.04 16.95
C LYS A 8 -16.16 20.58 17.19
N SER A 9 -16.24 19.82 16.10
CA SER A 9 -16.28 18.35 16.10
C SER A 9 -15.02 17.86 15.39
N HIS A 10 -14.05 17.35 16.15
CA HIS A 10 -12.75 16.90 15.65
C HIS A 10 -12.25 15.72 16.49
N THR A 11 -11.66 14.72 15.83
CA THR A 11 -11.03 13.57 16.49
C THR A 11 -9.71 13.24 15.81
N ILE A 12 -8.79 12.61 16.55
CA ILE A 12 -7.51 12.12 16.04
C ILE A 12 -7.43 10.63 16.40
N GLY A 13 -7.10 9.79 15.43
CA GLY A 13 -6.88 8.37 15.65
C GLY A 13 -5.49 8.06 16.23
N PRO A 14 -5.24 6.81 16.64
CA PRO A 14 -3.91 6.36 17.04
C PRO A 14 -2.89 6.55 15.92
N SER A 15 -1.65 6.87 16.28
CA SER A 15 -0.53 7.00 15.34
C SER A 15 0.25 5.68 15.13
N GLU A 16 -0.23 4.61 15.74
CA GLU A 16 0.36 3.28 15.67
C GLU A 16 -0.57 2.29 14.94
N PRO A 17 -0.01 1.39 14.10
CA PRO A 17 1.41 1.29 13.75
C PRO A 17 1.91 2.46 12.90
N ALA A 18 3.22 2.72 12.94
CA ALA A 18 3.83 3.76 12.13
C ALA A 18 3.63 3.48 10.64
N ILE A 19 3.42 4.54 9.86
CA ILE A 19 3.35 4.46 8.40
C ILE A 19 4.74 4.12 7.87
N LEU A 20 4.82 3.16 6.96
CA LEU A 20 6.06 2.84 6.26
C LEU A 20 6.45 4.00 5.35
N ASP A 21 7.63 4.56 5.55
CA ASP A 21 8.22 5.59 4.69
C ASP A 21 8.91 4.93 3.47
N LEU A 22 8.12 4.23 2.65
CA LEU A 22 8.58 3.53 1.45
C LEU A 22 7.66 3.86 0.28
N THR A 23 8.24 4.06 -0.89
CA THR A 23 7.45 4.15 -2.12
C THR A 23 6.96 2.77 -2.53
N LEU A 24 5.92 2.72 -3.38
CA LEU A 24 5.45 1.46 -3.93
C LEU A 24 6.55 0.74 -4.73
N GLY A 25 7.40 1.47 -5.46
CA GLY A 25 8.55 0.91 -6.16
C GLY A 25 9.59 0.32 -5.22
N ASP A 26 9.84 0.95 -4.06
CA ASP A 26 10.76 0.40 -3.05
C ASP A 26 10.23 -0.91 -2.46
N VAL A 27 8.93 -0.98 -2.18
CA VAL A 27 8.27 -2.20 -1.71
C VAL A 27 8.35 -3.30 -2.78
N LEU A 28 8.13 -2.97 -4.05
CA LEU A 28 8.19 -3.93 -5.15
C LEU A 28 9.61 -4.48 -5.35
N ARG A 29 10.64 -3.60 -5.38
CA ARG A 29 12.05 -4.03 -5.47
C ARG A 29 12.44 -4.94 -4.31
N ARG A 30 12.02 -4.59 -3.09
CA ARG A 30 12.25 -5.44 -1.92
C ARG A 30 11.59 -6.81 -2.07
N ALA A 31 10.32 -6.85 -2.48
CA ALA A 31 9.59 -8.10 -2.67
C ALA A 31 10.21 -8.98 -3.77
N ALA A 32 10.61 -8.38 -4.90
CA ALA A 32 11.31 -9.08 -5.98
C ALA A 32 12.67 -9.64 -5.53
N SER A 33 13.39 -8.95 -4.65
CA SER A 33 14.64 -9.45 -4.09
C SER A 33 14.44 -10.59 -3.07
N GLU A 34 13.39 -10.51 -2.24
CA GLU A 34 13.16 -11.52 -1.19
C GLU A 34 12.47 -12.77 -1.73
N ARG A 35 11.57 -12.62 -2.72
CA ARG A 35 10.67 -13.68 -3.20
C ARG A 35 10.38 -13.53 -4.71
N PRO A 36 11.40 -13.64 -5.57
CA PRO A 36 11.29 -13.33 -7.00
C PRO A 36 10.20 -14.14 -7.69
N ASP A 37 10.09 -15.44 -7.36
CA ASP A 37 9.19 -16.38 -8.05
C ASP A 37 7.76 -16.43 -7.47
N GLN A 38 7.45 -15.65 -6.44
CA GLN A 38 6.10 -15.64 -5.87
C GLN A 38 5.14 -14.80 -6.73
N PRO A 39 3.89 -15.26 -6.95
CA PRO A 39 2.88 -14.49 -7.65
C PRO A 39 2.63 -13.14 -6.95
N ALA A 40 2.73 -12.05 -7.71
CA ALA A 40 2.52 -10.68 -7.25
C ALA A 40 1.20 -10.10 -7.75
N LEU A 41 0.84 -10.39 -9.01
CA LEU A 41 -0.38 -9.89 -9.64
C LEU A 41 -1.03 -10.98 -10.50
N ILE A 42 -2.34 -11.16 -10.34
CA ILE A 42 -3.15 -12.09 -11.12
C ILE A 42 -4.25 -11.29 -11.81
N ALA A 43 -4.19 -11.20 -13.14
CA ALA A 43 -5.21 -10.56 -13.97
C ALA A 43 -6.17 -11.61 -14.54
N SER A 44 -7.34 -11.77 -13.94
CA SER A 44 -8.31 -12.80 -14.36
C SER A 44 -8.93 -12.55 -15.74
N ASN A 45 -8.98 -11.31 -16.19
CA ASN A 45 -9.54 -10.93 -17.50
C ASN A 45 -8.63 -11.32 -18.66
N THR A 46 -7.30 -11.36 -18.45
CA THR A 46 -6.32 -11.79 -19.47
C THR A 46 -5.77 -13.19 -19.19
N GLY A 47 -6.02 -13.74 -17.99
CA GLY A 47 -5.41 -14.98 -17.52
C GLY A 47 -3.92 -14.85 -17.19
N SER A 48 -3.39 -13.62 -17.17
CA SER A 48 -1.97 -13.36 -16.93
C SER A 48 -1.66 -13.37 -15.45
N THR A 49 -0.54 -13.97 -15.10
CA THR A 49 0.02 -13.92 -13.75
C THR A 49 1.46 -13.43 -13.87
N TRP A 50 1.83 -12.48 -13.03
CA TRP A 50 3.20 -12.00 -12.89
C TRP A 50 3.72 -12.39 -11.52
N THR A 51 4.92 -12.94 -11.48
CA THR A 51 5.75 -13.05 -10.28
C THR A 51 6.27 -11.66 -9.88
N PHE A 52 6.83 -11.52 -8.67
CA PHE A 52 7.43 -10.24 -8.25
C PHE A 52 8.58 -9.81 -9.15
N ALA A 53 9.39 -10.75 -9.63
CA ALA A 53 10.48 -10.44 -10.57
C ALA A 53 9.94 -9.95 -11.92
N GLU A 54 8.93 -10.62 -12.48
CA GLU A 54 8.31 -10.22 -13.75
C GLU A 54 7.59 -8.88 -13.64
N LEU A 55 6.87 -8.65 -12.55
CA LEU A 55 6.15 -7.39 -12.32
C LEU A 55 7.11 -6.21 -12.18
N LEU A 56 8.25 -6.40 -11.50
CA LEU A 56 9.29 -5.37 -11.42
C LEU A 56 9.89 -5.07 -12.81
N SER A 57 10.21 -6.11 -13.57
CA SER A 57 10.80 -5.96 -14.92
C SER A 57 9.84 -5.32 -15.94
N ASP A 58 8.52 -5.40 -15.73
CA ASP A 58 7.53 -4.74 -16.59
C ASP A 58 7.33 -3.27 -16.20
N ALA A 59 7.49 -2.94 -14.93
CA ALA A 59 7.26 -1.61 -14.38
C ALA A 59 8.45 -0.63 -14.56
N GLU A 60 9.68 -1.16 -14.69
CA GLU A 60 10.94 -0.41 -14.80
C GLU A 60 11.68 -0.71 -16.12
#